data_AF-A0A2V9WS68-F1
#
_entry.id   AF-A0A2V9WS68-F1
#
_cell.length_a   1.000
_cell.length_b   1.000
_cell.length_c   1.000
_cell.angle_alpha   90.00
_cell.angle_beta   90.00
_cell.angle_gamma   90.00
#
_symmetry.space_group_name_H-M   'P 1'
#
loop_
_entity.id
_entity.type
_entity.pdbx_description
1 polymer ?
#
loop_
_entity_poly.entity_id
_entity_poly.type
_entity_poly.pdbx_seq_one_letter_code
_entity_poly.pdbx_strand_id
1 'polypeptide(L)'
;MGEDLKFELSILATVQGFYQKLMWAALGGDVPIPAGLDEDSLRHSERDLPATLSRMYRWLHLLDMAITPAMLRQALTPETDSEVAEALLRYFVRRRQPSYINRDKTDLIATFLYRHPRVQGQWEQRGYGLDGSLPLSPFEIALIEILADTDVPSLPEEHVQLLRRFDPLREEIGRFRDFNALIDSGIISRVRELKQWLDASFYHPGVLATVSAYNAAFGARFDELFAKALGEIKVFARALDDMGGSILSTVDGVEVTVEHVAAIEEGEMLQSDYDSALEKFRRVSKLKKELDRRPPIRKSLLTSSGDRNSRSSGGAGAAAKPARTSAKTPIPAAVFQPPAITPQQISMEEGKLRRVEESIRVFVRVADPKYRQVVPMRFFNLTLTTEEADAYNASYLEEKSLRADLARTLIQLVSISARIITEMEELKRCQSMSSLWKLHADALVVLLDIASTVTEDAGSSAKLAGQSDTAAMAKAIHGSVQKLRAYSDAAVKTMAQSGS
;
A
#
# COMPACT_ATOMS: atom_id res chain seq x y z
N MET A 1 -21.02 -20.76 -5.98
CA MET A 1 -20.29 -22.04 -5.90
C MET A 1 -19.74 -22.48 -7.26
N GLY A 2 -20.56 -22.75 -8.28
CA GLY A 2 -20.04 -23.16 -9.60
C GLY A 2 -19.23 -22.08 -10.34
N GLU A 3 -19.67 -20.82 -10.26
CA GLU A 3 -18.95 -19.67 -10.84
C GLU A 3 -17.63 -19.39 -10.10
N ASP A 4 -17.62 -19.49 -8.77
CA ASP A 4 -16.42 -19.31 -7.94
C ASP A 4 -15.33 -20.35 -8.30
N LEU A 5 -15.73 -21.60 -8.55
CA LEU A 5 -14.79 -22.67 -8.96
C LEU A 5 -14.24 -22.46 -10.37
N LYS A 6 -15.05 -21.91 -11.30
CA LYS A 6 -14.59 -21.55 -12.65
C LYS A 6 -13.61 -20.38 -12.60
N PHE A 7 -13.91 -19.38 -11.76
CA PHE A 7 -13.01 -18.25 -11.53
C PHE A 7 -11.67 -18.71 -10.93
N GLU A 8 -11.71 -19.58 -9.92
CA GLU A 8 -10.50 -20.20 -9.36
C GLU A 8 -9.68 -20.91 -10.44
N LEU A 9 -10.34 -21.72 -11.28
CA LEU A 9 -9.66 -22.47 -12.33
C LEU A 9 -8.98 -21.53 -13.33
N SER A 10 -9.60 -20.40 -13.66
CA SER A 10 -9.01 -19.39 -14.54
C SER A 10 -7.74 -18.77 -13.94
N ILE A 11 -7.75 -18.46 -12.63
CA ILE A 11 -6.57 -17.96 -11.90
C ILE A 11 -5.44 -18.99 -11.98
N LEU A 12 -5.74 -20.26 -11.66
CA LEU A 12 -4.74 -21.31 -11.68
C LEU A 12 -4.20 -21.60 -13.09
N ALA A 13 -5.04 -21.50 -14.12
CA ALA A 13 -4.62 -21.65 -15.51
C ALA A 13 -3.66 -20.52 -15.94
N THR A 14 -3.94 -19.26 -15.54
CA THR A 14 -3.04 -18.12 -15.76
C THR A 14 -1.68 -18.35 -15.09
N VAL A 15 -1.67 -18.81 -13.83
CA VAL A 15 -0.44 -19.13 -13.11
C VAL A 15 0.31 -20.28 -13.79
N GLN A 16 -0.38 -21.32 -14.27
CA GLN A 16 0.22 -22.43 -15.01
C GLN A 16 0.92 -21.95 -16.27
N GLY A 17 0.24 -21.16 -17.10
CA GLY A 17 0.82 -20.65 -18.35
C GLY A 17 2.06 -19.80 -18.11
N PHE A 18 2.02 -18.96 -17.06
CA PHE A 18 3.18 -18.17 -16.65
C PHE A 18 4.36 -19.06 -16.19
N TYR A 19 4.12 -20.05 -15.32
CA TYR A 19 5.18 -20.98 -14.88
C TYR A 19 5.75 -21.83 -16.01
N GLN A 20 4.91 -22.29 -16.94
CA GLN A 20 5.36 -23.05 -18.10
C GLN A 20 6.31 -22.23 -18.97
N LYS A 21 5.96 -20.98 -19.30
CA LYS A 21 6.84 -20.08 -20.05
C LYS A 21 8.18 -19.87 -19.36
N LEU A 22 8.13 -19.73 -18.04
CA LEU A 22 9.29 -19.47 -17.21
C LEU A 22 10.22 -20.70 -17.12
N MET A 23 9.65 -21.89 -16.98
CA MET A 23 10.39 -23.15 -17.02
C MET A 23 10.91 -23.47 -18.42
N TRP A 24 10.17 -23.15 -19.47
CA TRP A 24 10.61 -23.31 -20.86
C TRP A 24 11.89 -22.52 -21.13
N ALA A 25 11.93 -21.27 -20.69
CA ALA A 25 13.13 -20.43 -20.81
C ALA A 25 14.32 -20.98 -20.02
N ALA A 26 14.08 -21.53 -18.83
CA ALA A 26 15.15 -22.06 -17.96
C ALA A 26 15.68 -23.43 -18.40
N LEU A 27 14.81 -24.31 -18.92
CA LEU A 27 15.16 -25.67 -19.31
C LEU A 27 15.51 -25.82 -20.80
N GLY A 28 15.19 -24.83 -21.63
CA GLY A 28 15.39 -24.89 -23.08
C GLY A 28 14.45 -25.87 -23.79
N GLY A 29 13.27 -26.14 -23.21
CA GLY A 29 12.30 -27.09 -23.76
C GLY A 29 10.97 -27.14 -23.00
N ASP A 30 9.99 -27.84 -23.57
CA ASP A 30 8.63 -27.92 -23.02
C ASP A 30 8.58 -28.75 -21.74
N VAL A 31 7.81 -28.26 -20.76
CA VAL A 31 7.47 -29.03 -19.55
C VAL A 31 6.21 -29.85 -19.85
N PRO A 32 6.26 -31.19 -19.75
CA PRO A 32 5.11 -32.03 -20.03
C PRO A 32 3.97 -31.73 -19.05
N ILE A 33 2.79 -31.46 -19.59
CA ILE A 33 1.58 -31.15 -18.81
C ILE A 33 0.90 -32.47 -18.43
N PRO A 34 0.51 -32.67 -17.16
CA PRO A 34 -0.27 -33.85 -16.77
C PRO A 34 -1.58 -33.93 -17.56
N ALA A 35 -1.97 -35.15 -17.95
CA ALA A 35 -3.20 -35.38 -18.70
C ALA A 35 -4.43 -34.77 -17.97
N GLY A 36 -5.24 -34.02 -18.71
CA GLY A 36 -6.41 -33.34 -18.16
C GLY A 36 -6.16 -31.94 -17.59
N LEU A 37 -4.93 -31.42 -17.68
CA LEU A 37 -4.55 -30.05 -17.32
C LEU A 37 -4.03 -29.23 -18.51
N ASP A 38 -4.04 -29.81 -19.71
CA ASP A 38 -3.82 -29.10 -20.97
C ASP A 38 -4.97 -28.13 -21.28
N GLU A 39 -4.71 -27.16 -22.15
CA GLU A 39 -5.65 -26.07 -22.44
C GLU A 39 -7.00 -26.59 -22.95
N ASP A 40 -6.99 -27.63 -23.80
CA ASP A 40 -8.20 -28.24 -24.34
C ASP A 40 -9.02 -28.95 -23.26
N SER A 41 -8.36 -29.68 -22.37
CA SER A 41 -9.01 -30.33 -21.22
C SER A 41 -9.63 -29.34 -20.25
N LEU A 42 -8.96 -28.21 -19.98
CA LEU A 42 -9.47 -27.17 -19.08
C LEU A 42 -10.74 -26.51 -19.63
N ARG A 43 -10.82 -26.28 -20.95
CA ARG A 43 -12.02 -25.75 -21.63
C ARG A 43 -13.24 -26.65 -21.51
N HIS A 44 -13.05 -27.97 -21.36
CA HIS A 44 -14.13 -28.96 -21.28
C HIS A 44 -14.37 -29.50 -19.84
N SER A 45 -13.71 -28.93 -18.83
CA SER A 45 -13.69 -29.44 -17.45
C SER A 45 -14.97 -29.22 -16.63
N GLU A 46 -16.06 -28.73 -17.24
CA GLU A 46 -17.28 -28.27 -16.54
C GLU A 46 -17.96 -29.33 -15.66
N ARG A 47 -17.75 -30.62 -15.93
CA ARG A 47 -18.41 -31.72 -15.21
C ARG A 47 -17.68 -32.17 -13.93
N ASP A 48 -16.39 -31.84 -13.76
CA ASP A 48 -15.56 -32.28 -12.63
C ASP A 48 -14.56 -31.20 -12.18
N LEU A 49 -15.08 -29.99 -11.94
CA LEU A 49 -14.29 -28.84 -11.51
C LEU A 49 -13.53 -29.08 -10.18
N PRO A 50 -14.11 -29.68 -9.12
CA PRO A 50 -13.40 -29.89 -7.86
C PRO A 50 -12.18 -30.81 -7.97
N ALA A 51 -12.27 -31.91 -8.72
CA ALA A 51 -11.14 -32.80 -8.92
C ALA A 51 -10.09 -32.15 -9.83
N THR A 52 -10.51 -31.39 -10.85
CA THR A 52 -9.62 -30.65 -11.73
C THR A 52 -8.83 -29.59 -10.97
N LEU A 53 -9.48 -28.79 -10.12
CA LEU A 53 -8.82 -27.84 -9.23
C LEU A 53 -7.83 -28.54 -8.29
N SER A 54 -8.21 -29.66 -7.69
CA SER A 54 -7.32 -30.43 -6.82
C SER A 54 -6.07 -30.93 -7.55
N ARG A 55 -6.19 -31.38 -8.81
CA ARG A 55 -5.05 -31.74 -9.66
C ARG A 55 -4.20 -30.53 -10.00
N MET A 56 -4.84 -29.41 -10.36
CA MET A 56 -4.17 -28.17 -10.72
C MET A 56 -3.33 -27.63 -9.56
N TYR A 57 -3.86 -27.57 -8.34
CA TYR A 57 -3.09 -27.14 -7.17
C TYR A 57 -1.86 -28.03 -6.91
N ARG A 58 -1.98 -29.35 -7.06
CA ARG A 58 -0.84 -30.28 -6.89
C ARG A 58 0.22 -30.05 -7.95
N TRP A 59 -0.20 -29.86 -9.19
CA TRP A 59 0.71 -29.59 -10.31
C TRP A 59 1.42 -28.24 -10.14
N LEU A 60 0.68 -27.18 -9.84
CA LEU A 60 1.24 -25.86 -9.56
C LEU A 60 2.15 -25.86 -8.33
N HIS A 61 1.86 -26.68 -7.32
CA HIS A 61 2.73 -26.83 -6.17
C HIS A 61 4.08 -27.43 -6.57
N LEU A 62 4.08 -28.44 -7.43
CA LEU A 62 5.31 -29.03 -7.96
C LEU A 62 6.10 -28.02 -8.80
N LEU A 63 5.43 -27.31 -9.71
CA LEU A 63 6.08 -26.27 -10.51
C LEU A 63 6.67 -25.16 -9.63
N ASP A 64 5.91 -24.68 -8.65
CA ASP A 64 6.35 -23.64 -7.73
C ASP A 64 7.63 -24.03 -6.95
N MET A 65 7.83 -25.31 -6.63
CA MET A 65 9.08 -25.78 -6.01
C MET A 65 10.31 -25.59 -6.92
N ALA A 66 10.13 -25.60 -8.24
CA ALA A 66 11.19 -25.38 -9.22
C ALA A 66 11.41 -23.89 -9.55
N ILE A 67 10.39 -23.04 -9.35
CA ILE A 67 10.48 -21.61 -9.60
C ILE A 67 11.24 -20.92 -8.47
N THR A 68 12.30 -20.17 -8.77
CA THR A 68 13.03 -19.36 -7.78
C THR A 68 12.55 -17.90 -7.77
N PRO A 69 12.80 -17.13 -6.69
CA PRO A 69 12.56 -15.69 -6.67
C PRO A 69 13.30 -14.91 -7.77
N ALA A 70 14.55 -15.28 -8.12
CA ALA A 70 15.25 -14.64 -9.24
C ALA A 70 14.56 -14.89 -10.58
N MET A 71 14.09 -16.10 -10.84
CA MET A 71 13.39 -16.40 -12.08
C MET A 71 12.11 -15.53 -12.22
N LEU A 72 11.37 -15.33 -11.12
CA LEU A 72 10.23 -14.42 -11.10
C LEU A 72 10.63 -12.97 -11.36
N ARG A 73 11.73 -12.51 -10.75
CA ARG A 73 12.23 -11.14 -10.95
C ARG A 73 12.60 -10.88 -12.42
N GLN A 74 13.16 -11.87 -13.10
CA GLN A 74 13.51 -11.78 -14.52
C GLN A 74 12.28 -11.84 -15.42
N ALA A 75 11.28 -12.65 -15.06
CA ALA A 75 10.07 -12.83 -15.85
C ALA A 75 9.04 -11.70 -15.69
N LEU A 76 8.99 -11.05 -14.51
CA LEU A 76 8.10 -9.92 -14.23
C LEU A 76 8.72 -8.61 -14.75
N THR A 77 8.47 -8.31 -16.01
CA THR A 77 8.91 -7.10 -16.70
C THR A 77 7.79 -6.06 -16.80
N PRO A 78 8.07 -4.78 -17.10
CA PRO A 78 7.04 -3.76 -17.27
C PRO A 78 5.97 -4.09 -18.32
N GLU A 79 6.28 -4.97 -19.28
CA GLU A 79 5.36 -5.46 -20.31
C GLU A 79 4.49 -6.63 -19.83
N THR A 80 4.74 -7.15 -18.63
CA THR A 80 3.93 -8.21 -18.04
C THR A 80 2.56 -7.66 -17.67
N ASP A 81 1.51 -8.35 -18.12
CA ASP A 81 0.15 -7.98 -17.81
C ASP A 81 -0.11 -7.99 -16.28
N SER A 82 -0.73 -6.91 -15.79
CA SER A 82 -1.15 -6.78 -14.41
C SER A 82 -2.03 -7.96 -13.96
N GLU A 83 -2.89 -8.50 -14.83
CA GLU A 83 -3.76 -9.62 -14.50
C GLU A 83 -2.97 -10.88 -14.11
N VAL A 84 -1.83 -11.12 -14.77
CA VAL A 84 -0.94 -12.25 -14.47
C VAL A 84 -0.30 -12.08 -13.09
N ALA A 85 0.19 -10.87 -12.79
CA ALA A 85 0.77 -10.57 -11.48
C ALA A 85 -0.27 -10.65 -10.36
N GLU A 86 -1.50 -10.22 -10.60
CA GLU A 86 -2.62 -10.37 -9.66
C GLU A 86 -3.01 -11.84 -9.43
N ALA A 87 -3.07 -12.65 -10.50
CA ALA A 87 -3.33 -14.08 -10.40
C ALA A 87 -2.25 -14.81 -9.57
N LEU A 88 -0.97 -14.46 -9.79
CA LEU A 88 0.14 -14.96 -8.97
C LEU A 88 -0.01 -14.53 -7.50
N LEU A 89 -0.38 -13.28 -7.24
CA LEU A 89 -0.59 -12.79 -5.88
C LEU A 89 -1.72 -13.56 -5.18
N ARG A 90 -2.87 -13.74 -5.83
CA ARG A 90 -4.01 -14.53 -5.31
C ARG A 90 -3.58 -15.96 -4.98
N TYR A 91 -2.83 -16.61 -5.88
CA TYR A 91 -2.33 -17.97 -5.68
C TYR A 91 -1.47 -18.09 -4.41
N PHE A 92 -0.50 -17.18 -4.20
CA PHE A 92 0.36 -17.23 -3.01
C PHE A 92 -0.38 -16.85 -1.71
N VAL A 93 -1.24 -15.83 -1.76
CA VAL A 93 -1.99 -15.36 -0.59
C VAL A 93 -3.04 -16.35 -0.13
N ARG A 94 -3.65 -17.14 -1.02
CA ARG A 94 -4.58 -18.22 -0.65
C ARG A 94 -3.89 -19.40 0.00
N ARG A 95 -2.72 -19.78 -0.51
CA ARG A 95 -1.98 -20.94 -0.02
C ARG A 95 -1.39 -20.72 1.38
N ARG A 96 -1.07 -19.48 1.76
CA ARG A 96 -0.57 -19.04 3.08
C ARG A 96 0.52 -19.94 3.69
N GLN A 97 1.32 -20.60 2.85
CA GLN A 97 2.32 -21.52 3.36
C GLN A 97 3.49 -20.72 3.95
N PRO A 98 3.85 -20.95 5.23
CA PRO A 98 4.95 -20.26 5.88
C PRO A 98 6.27 -20.81 5.34
N SER A 99 6.68 -20.33 4.17
CA SER A 99 7.97 -20.60 3.56
C SER A 99 8.62 -19.26 3.23
N TYR A 100 9.88 -19.10 3.64
CA TYR A 100 10.67 -17.91 3.33
C TYR A 100 10.71 -17.63 1.82
N ILE A 101 10.85 -18.69 1.01
CA ILE A 101 10.84 -18.59 -0.46
C ILE A 101 9.49 -18.03 -0.94
N ASN A 102 8.37 -18.55 -0.44
CA ASN A 102 7.04 -18.07 -0.86
C ASN A 102 6.79 -16.62 -0.43
N ARG A 103 7.30 -16.22 0.73
CA ARG A 103 7.26 -14.82 1.19
C ARG A 103 8.05 -13.93 0.23
N ASP A 104 9.26 -14.31 -0.14
CA ASP A 104 10.09 -13.56 -1.10
C ASP A 104 9.41 -13.44 -2.47
N LYS A 105 8.78 -14.51 -2.97
CA LYS A 105 8.00 -14.47 -4.23
C LYS A 105 6.82 -13.51 -4.11
N THR A 106 6.07 -13.57 -3.01
CA THR A 106 4.93 -12.69 -2.76
C THR A 106 5.37 -11.24 -2.63
N ASP A 107 6.48 -10.99 -1.94
CA ASP A 107 7.11 -9.68 -1.77
C ASP A 107 7.48 -9.07 -3.13
N LEU A 108 8.08 -9.88 -4.01
CA LEU A 108 8.43 -9.49 -5.38
C LEU A 108 7.20 -9.14 -6.21
N ILE A 109 6.16 -9.98 -6.17
CA ILE A 109 4.93 -9.76 -6.93
C ILE A 109 4.20 -8.51 -6.44
N ALA A 110 4.06 -8.33 -5.13
CA ALA A 110 3.42 -7.14 -4.56
C ALA A 110 4.23 -5.86 -4.88
N THR A 111 5.56 -5.93 -4.80
CA THR A 111 6.43 -4.81 -5.20
C THR A 111 6.33 -4.52 -6.70
N PHE A 112 6.18 -5.54 -7.54
CA PHE A 112 5.96 -5.38 -8.98
C PHE A 112 4.66 -4.64 -9.27
N LEU A 113 3.55 -5.05 -8.65
CA LEU A 113 2.25 -4.39 -8.78
C LEU A 113 2.28 -2.94 -8.28
N TYR A 114 3.04 -2.66 -7.21
CA TYR A 114 3.26 -1.29 -6.75
C TYR A 114 4.05 -0.45 -7.76
N ARG A 115 5.01 -1.02 -8.48
CA ARG A 115 5.79 -0.27 -9.48
C ARG A 115 5.03 -0.03 -10.78
N HIS A 116 4.09 -0.92 -11.10
CA HIS A 116 3.32 -0.91 -12.35
C HIS A 116 1.81 -0.84 -12.05
N PRO A 117 1.31 0.33 -11.60
CA PRO A 117 -0.13 0.51 -11.41
C PRO A 117 -0.89 0.30 -12.72
N ARG A 118 -2.15 -0.15 -12.63
CA ARG A 118 -3.06 -0.26 -13.78
C ARG A 118 -3.21 1.08 -14.50
N VAL A 119 -3.14 2.18 -13.75
CA VAL A 119 -3.19 3.57 -14.26
C VAL A 119 -1.96 4.35 -13.77
N GLN A 120 -1.24 5.03 -14.65
CA GLN A 120 -0.10 5.85 -14.22
C GLN A 120 -0.53 6.93 -13.22
N GLY A 121 0.26 7.12 -12.16
CA GLY A 121 -0.04 8.07 -11.08
C GLY A 121 -1.12 7.61 -10.09
N GLN A 122 -1.64 6.37 -10.21
CA GLN A 122 -2.68 5.83 -9.32
C GLN A 122 -2.33 5.93 -7.83
N TRP A 123 -1.04 5.83 -7.46
CA TRP A 123 -0.59 5.91 -6.08
C TRP A 123 -0.35 7.35 -5.58
N GLU A 124 -0.20 8.30 -6.50
CA GLU A 124 0.01 9.72 -6.20
C GLU A 124 -1.31 10.43 -5.87
N GLN A 125 -2.42 9.87 -6.34
CA GLN A 125 -3.77 10.25 -5.94
C GLN A 125 -4.01 9.78 -4.49
N ARG A 126 -3.59 10.61 -3.53
CA ARG A 126 -3.87 10.40 -2.11
C ARG A 126 -5.39 10.48 -1.87
N GLY A 127 -6.08 9.37 -2.03
CA GLY A 127 -7.41 9.18 -1.46
C GLY A 127 -7.30 9.23 0.06
N TYR A 128 -8.14 10.02 0.71
CA TYR A 128 -8.23 9.99 2.16
C TYR A 128 -8.98 8.72 2.60
N GLY A 129 -8.61 8.11 3.73
CA GLY A 129 -9.39 7.01 4.29
C GLY A 129 -10.83 7.46 4.52
N LEU A 130 -11.79 6.60 4.17
CA LEU A 130 -13.24 6.85 4.25
C LEU A 130 -13.76 7.13 5.67
N ASP A 131 -12.87 7.17 6.68
CA ASP A 131 -13.15 7.38 8.10
C ASP A 131 -12.37 8.55 8.73
N GLY A 132 -11.70 9.39 7.93
CA GLY A 132 -10.93 10.52 8.48
C GLY A 132 -9.78 10.15 9.43
N SER A 133 -9.46 8.86 9.59
CA SER A 133 -8.20 8.38 10.15
C SER A 133 -7.12 8.30 9.05
N LEU A 134 -5.88 8.00 9.42
CA LEU A 134 -4.74 7.96 8.47
C LEU A 134 -5.15 7.20 7.19
N PRO A 135 -5.02 7.80 5.99
CA PRO A 135 -5.52 7.19 4.77
C PRO A 135 -4.90 5.82 4.54
N LEU A 136 -5.75 4.80 4.34
CA LEU A 136 -5.32 3.56 3.69
C LEU A 136 -4.67 3.97 2.38
N SER A 137 -3.48 3.44 2.11
CA SER A 137 -2.78 3.80 0.89
C SER A 137 -3.61 3.37 -0.33
N PRO A 138 -3.64 4.12 -1.44
CA PRO A 138 -4.36 3.71 -2.65
C PRO A 138 -3.96 2.31 -3.14
N PHE A 139 -2.72 1.92 -2.89
CA PHE A 139 -2.24 0.57 -3.19
C PHE A 139 -2.80 -0.49 -2.24
N GLU A 140 -2.98 -0.19 -0.96
CA GLU A 140 -3.67 -1.09 -0.03
C GLU A 140 -5.11 -1.34 -0.47
N ILE A 141 -5.81 -0.30 -0.96
CA ILE A 141 -7.16 -0.45 -1.53
C ILE A 141 -7.13 -1.37 -2.75
N ALA A 142 -6.19 -1.17 -3.67
CA ALA A 142 -6.03 -2.05 -4.83
C ALA A 142 -5.74 -3.50 -4.41
N LEU A 143 -4.92 -3.73 -3.39
CA LEU A 143 -4.64 -5.06 -2.87
C LEU A 143 -5.88 -5.70 -2.22
N ILE A 144 -6.71 -4.91 -1.53
CA ILE A 144 -7.99 -5.39 -0.99
C ILE A 144 -8.92 -5.80 -2.13
N GLU A 145 -8.99 -5.03 -3.23
CA GLU A 145 -9.76 -5.39 -4.43
C GLU A 145 -9.23 -6.68 -5.06
N ILE A 146 -7.92 -6.79 -5.25
CA ILE A 146 -7.28 -7.98 -5.82
C ILE A 146 -7.59 -9.21 -4.96
N LEU A 147 -7.58 -9.07 -3.64
CA LEU A 147 -7.74 -10.15 -2.66
C LEU A 147 -9.14 -10.23 -2.06
N ALA A 148 -10.15 -9.60 -2.68
CA ALA A 148 -11.51 -9.50 -2.13
C ALA A 148 -12.19 -10.87 -1.93
N ASP A 149 -11.72 -11.88 -2.64
CA ASP A 149 -12.16 -13.27 -2.63
C ASP A 149 -11.40 -14.14 -1.61
N THR A 150 -10.58 -13.54 -0.76
CA THR A 150 -9.76 -14.23 0.24
C THR A 150 -10.09 -13.75 1.65
N ASP A 151 -10.23 -14.67 2.61
CA ASP A 151 -10.51 -14.35 4.01
C ASP A 151 -9.32 -13.65 4.67
N VAL A 152 -9.24 -12.32 4.61
CA VAL A 152 -8.17 -11.53 5.25
C VAL A 152 -8.46 -11.40 6.74
N PRO A 153 -7.68 -12.03 7.64
CA PRO A 153 -7.87 -11.85 9.07
C PRO A 153 -7.48 -10.43 9.47
N SER A 154 -8.12 -9.91 10.53
CA SER A 154 -7.75 -8.61 11.09
C SER A 154 -6.28 -8.58 11.51
N LEU A 155 -5.56 -7.51 11.13
CA LEU A 155 -4.18 -7.31 11.53
C LEU A 155 -4.08 -7.07 13.06
N PRO A 156 -3.27 -7.86 13.81
CA PRO A 156 -3.04 -7.60 15.22
C PRO A 156 -2.39 -6.24 15.48
N GLU A 157 -2.72 -5.60 16.61
CA GLU A 157 -2.17 -4.28 16.96
C GLU A 157 -0.64 -4.28 17.04
N GLU A 158 -0.03 -5.37 17.53
CA GLU A 158 1.43 -5.53 17.56
C GLU A 158 2.03 -5.40 16.15
N HIS A 159 1.38 -5.97 15.14
CA HIS A 159 1.82 -5.90 13.76
C HIS A 159 1.56 -4.52 13.15
N VAL A 160 0.49 -3.83 13.55
CA VAL A 160 0.26 -2.42 13.19
C VAL A 160 1.41 -1.54 13.71
N GLN A 161 1.85 -1.75 14.96
CA GLN A 161 2.99 -1.02 15.52
C GLN A 161 4.31 -1.36 14.80
N LEU A 162 4.49 -2.61 14.34
CA LEU A 162 5.63 -2.97 13.49
C LEU A 162 5.59 -2.24 12.14
N LEU A 163 4.43 -2.10 11.50
CA LEU A 163 4.30 -1.38 10.24
C LEU A 163 4.70 0.09 10.36
N ARG A 164 4.37 0.76 11.47
CA ARG A 164 4.80 2.15 11.73
C ARG A 164 6.32 2.33 11.75
N ARG A 165 7.09 1.26 11.96
CA ARG A 165 8.57 1.31 11.92
C ARG A 165 9.12 1.42 10.50
N PHE A 166 8.32 1.16 9.47
CA PHE A 166 8.75 1.34 8.07
C PHE A 166 8.86 2.82 7.68
N ASP A 167 8.07 3.73 8.26
CA ASP A 167 8.13 5.14 7.88
C ASP A 167 9.50 5.79 8.17
N PRO A 168 10.09 5.65 9.38
CA PRO A 168 11.45 6.13 9.63
C PRO A 168 12.50 5.49 8.72
N LEU A 169 12.33 4.21 8.36
CA LEU A 169 13.23 3.52 7.45
C LEU A 169 13.14 4.07 6.02
N ARG A 170 11.94 4.43 5.56
CA ARG A 170 11.73 5.11 4.26
C ARG A 170 12.38 6.49 4.24
N GLU A 171 12.27 7.25 5.32
CA GLU A 171 12.99 8.53 5.44
C GLU A 171 14.51 8.35 5.45
N GLU A 172 15.00 7.32 6.14
CA GLU A 172 16.42 6.96 6.21
C GLU A 172 17.00 6.68 4.82
N ILE A 173 16.27 5.97 3.95
CA ILE A 173 16.67 5.69 2.56
C ILE A 173 17.02 6.99 1.81
N GLY A 174 16.19 8.02 1.93
CA GLY A 174 16.40 9.30 1.26
C GLY A 174 17.64 10.08 1.75
N ARG A 175 18.18 9.72 2.93
CA ARG A 175 19.34 10.40 3.53
C ARG A 175 20.68 9.83 3.07
N PHE A 176 20.74 8.60 2.57
CA PHE A 176 21.99 8.00 2.09
C PHE A 176 22.49 8.73 0.85
N ARG A 177 23.73 9.25 0.88
CA ARG A 177 24.34 9.99 -0.24
C ARG A 177 25.27 9.15 -1.10
N ASP A 178 25.74 8.04 -0.56
CA ASP A 178 26.71 7.15 -1.19
C ASP A 178 26.38 5.68 -0.91
N PHE A 179 26.83 4.82 -1.82
CA PHE A 179 26.56 3.40 -1.78
C PHE A 179 27.15 2.71 -0.54
N ASN A 180 28.30 3.17 -0.05
CA ASN A 180 28.95 2.58 1.13
C ASN A 180 28.13 2.82 2.39
N ALA A 181 27.67 4.06 2.61
CA ALA A 181 26.79 4.41 3.72
C ALA A 181 25.51 3.59 3.71
N LEU A 182 24.92 3.33 2.53
CA LEU A 182 23.74 2.48 2.39
C LEU A 182 24.04 1.04 2.79
N ILE A 183 25.12 0.44 2.27
CA ILE A 183 25.48 -0.97 2.57
C ILE A 183 25.88 -1.15 4.04
N ASP A 184 26.64 -0.21 4.61
CA ASP A 184 27.14 -0.27 5.99
C ASP A 184 26.06 0.03 7.05
N SER A 185 24.96 0.67 6.66
CA SER A 185 23.87 1.05 7.59
C SER A 185 23.17 -0.14 8.26
N GLY A 186 23.27 -1.33 7.68
CA GLY A 186 22.53 -2.51 8.11
C GLY A 186 21.02 -2.42 7.87
N ILE A 187 20.54 -1.44 7.09
CA ILE A 187 19.10 -1.25 6.83
C ILE A 187 18.43 -2.49 6.22
N ILE A 188 19.15 -3.22 5.36
CA ILE A 188 18.68 -4.48 4.75
C ILE A 188 18.37 -5.53 5.83
N SER A 189 19.29 -5.73 6.77
CA SER A 189 19.10 -6.69 7.87
C SER A 189 17.94 -6.30 8.77
N ARG A 190 17.85 -5.02 9.15
CA ARG A 190 16.74 -4.49 9.97
C ARG A 190 15.38 -4.74 9.33
N VAL A 191 15.27 -4.54 8.02
CA VAL A 191 14.01 -4.76 7.29
C VAL A 191 13.69 -6.24 7.15
N ARG A 192 14.70 -7.09 6.89
CA ARG A 192 14.52 -8.55 6.87
C ARG A 192 13.99 -9.06 8.21
N GLU A 193 14.54 -8.58 9.32
CA GLU A 193 14.05 -8.89 10.66
C GLU A 193 12.59 -8.43 10.83
N LEU A 194 12.26 -7.18 10.50
CA LEU A 194 10.88 -6.68 10.58
C LEU A 194 9.89 -7.52 9.76
N LYS A 195 10.27 -7.94 8.55
CA LYS A 195 9.45 -8.82 7.71
C LYS A 195 9.25 -10.20 8.35
N GLN A 196 10.27 -10.74 9.02
CA GLN A 196 10.17 -12.01 9.74
C GLN A 196 9.19 -11.92 10.92
N TRP A 197 9.20 -10.81 11.66
CA TRP A 197 8.29 -10.59 12.81
C TRP A 197 6.80 -10.55 12.43
N LEU A 198 6.47 -10.17 11.19
CA LEU A 198 5.07 -10.12 10.72
C LEU A 198 4.46 -11.51 10.50
N ASP A 199 5.31 -12.55 10.38
CA ASP A 199 4.95 -13.95 10.27
C ASP A 199 3.71 -14.24 9.37
N ALA A 200 2.63 -14.81 9.92
CA ALA A 200 1.42 -15.13 9.16
C ALA A 200 0.68 -13.87 8.64
N SER A 201 0.85 -12.71 9.28
CA SER A 201 0.28 -11.45 8.82
C SER A 201 1.00 -10.84 7.63
N PHE A 202 2.13 -11.42 7.19
CA PHE A 202 2.85 -10.94 6.00
C PHE A 202 1.93 -10.81 4.76
N TYR A 203 0.96 -11.72 4.62
CA TYR A 203 0.02 -11.76 3.49
C TYR A 203 -1.16 -10.78 3.62
N HIS A 204 -1.20 -9.95 4.68
CA HIS A 204 -2.26 -8.95 4.85
C HIS A 204 -2.08 -7.80 3.85
N PRO A 205 -3.15 -7.29 3.19
CA PRO A 205 -3.07 -6.20 2.22
C PRO A 205 -2.30 -4.97 2.72
N GLY A 206 -2.59 -4.48 3.93
CA GLY A 206 -1.86 -3.34 4.52
C GLY A 206 -0.39 -3.61 4.82
N VAL A 207 -0.02 -4.86 5.11
CA VAL A 207 1.38 -5.26 5.29
C VAL A 207 2.10 -5.26 3.94
N LEU A 208 1.52 -5.93 2.94
CA LEU A 208 2.03 -5.98 1.58
C LEU A 208 2.17 -4.57 0.99
N ALA A 209 1.20 -3.68 1.25
CA ALA A 209 1.25 -2.30 0.77
C ALA A 209 2.42 -1.52 1.37
N THR A 210 2.59 -1.60 2.69
CA THR A 210 3.67 -0.92 3.41
C THR A 210 5.03 -1.43 2.95
N VAL A 211 5.19 -2.75 2.87
CA VAL A 211 6.42 -3.41 2.46
C VAL A 211 6.75 -3.10 1.00
N SER A 212 5.77 -3.14 0.10
CA SER A 212 5.98 -2.85 -1.33
C SER A 212 6.42 -1.41 -1.55
N ALA A 213 5.79 -0.45 -0.87
CA ALA A 213 6.18 0.95 -0.91
C ALA A 213 7.60 1.18 -0.40
N TYR A 214 8.01 0.47 0.67
CA TYR A 214 9.39 0.47 1.15
C TYR A 214 10.36 -0.12 0.11
N ASN A 215 10.07 -1.32 -0.42
CA ASN A 215 10.93 -2.01 -1.37
C ASN A 215 11.11 -1.22 -2.67
N ALA A 216 10.06 -0.53 -3.13
CA ALA A 216 10.13 0.34 -4.30
C ALA A 216 11.08 1.54 -4.05
N ALA A 217 10.92 2.22 -2.91
CA ALA A 217 11.79 3.34 -2.53
C ALA A 217 13.24 2.89 -2.32
N PHE A 218 13.46 1.78 -1.62
CA PHE A 218 14.79 1.21 -1.39
C PHE A 218 15.44 0.80 -2.71
N GLY A 219 14.72 0.08 -3.57
CA GLY A 219 15.23 -0.37 -4.87
C GLY A 219 15.66 0.80 -5.74
N ALA A 220 14.81 1.81 -5.91
CA ALA A 220 15.15 3.00 -6.70
C ALA A 220 16.42 3.70 -6.18
N ARG A 221 16.54 3.87 -4.85
CA ARG A 221 17.73 4.50 -4.26
C ARG A 221 18.97 3.62 -4.35
N PHE A 222 18.80 2.32 -4.18
CA PHE A 222 19.88 1.33 -4.32
C PHE A 222 20.43 1.37 -5.74
N ASP A 223 19.57 1.30 -6.75
CA ASP A 223 19.94 1.31 -8.16
C ASP A 223 20.69 2.60 -8.51
N GLU A 224 20.18 3.77 -8.08
CA GLU A 224 20.85 5.06 -8.29
C GLU A 224 22.26 5.12 -7.69
N LEU A 225 22.41 4.72 -6.42
CA LEU A 225 23.69 4.79 -5.73
C LEU A 225 24.67 3.72 -6.24
N PHE A 226 24.16 2.55 -6.62
CA PHE A 226 24.94 1.48 -7.21
C PHE A 226 25.47 1.87 -8.59
N ALA A 227 24.61 2.38 -9.49
CA ALA A 227 24.99 2.88 -10.81
C ALA A 227 26.09 3.95 -10.71
N LYS A 228 25.93 4.90 -9.79
CA LYS A 228 26.93 5.93 -9.51
C LYS A 228 28.26 5.34 -9.03
N ALA A 229 28.23 4.42 -8.07
CA ALA A 229 29.43 3.77 -7.56
C ALA A 229 30.15 2.95 -8.63
N LEU A 230 29.42 2.17 -9.42
CA LEU A 230 29.97 1.36 -10.50
C LEU A 230 30.54 2.24 -11.62
N GLY A 231 29.87 3.36 -11.94
CA GLY A 231 30.36 4.35 -12.90
C GLY A 231 31.70 4.96 -12.49
N GLU A 232 31.84 5.39 -11.23
CA GLU A 232 33.11 5.91 -10.69
C GLU A 232 34.25 4.88 -10.76
N ILE A 233 33.95 3.62 -10.42
CA ILE A 233 34.91 2.51 -10.52
C ILE A 233 35.32 2.26 -11.99
N LYS A 234 34.35 2.24 -12.93
CA LYS A 234 34.62 2.05 -14.36
C LYS A 234 35.44 3.19 -14.96
N VAL A 235 35.18 4.44 -14.58
CA VAL A 235 35.98 5.60 -14.99
C VAL A 235 37.41 5.48 -14.49
N PHE A 236 37.60 5.11 -13.23
CA PHE A 236 38.93 4.91 -12.68
C PHE A 236 39.68 3.74 -13.36
N ALA A 237 38.99 2.63 -13.61
CA ALA A 237 39.53 1.46 -14.30
C ALA A 237 40.06 1.82 -15.69
N ARG A 238 39.28 2.57 -16.48
CA ARG A 238 39.72 3.08 -17.80
C ARG A 238 40.93 3.99 -17.68
N ALA A 239 40.90 4.91 -16.73
CA ALA A 239 41.99 5.86 -16.56
C ALA A 239 43.28 5.18 -16.08
N LEU A 240 43.18 4.06 -15.35
CA LEU A 240 44.31 3.21 -14.95
C LEU A 240 44.88 2.45 -16.15
N ASP A 241 44.01 1.90 -17.00
CA ASP A 241 44.37 1.23 -18.25
C ASP A 241 45.11 2.18 -19.20
N ASP A 242 44.64 3.42 -19.34
CA ASP A 242 45.31 4.48 -20.11
C ASP A 242 46.73 4.82 -19.59
N MET A 243 47.04 4.52 -18.32
CA MET A 243 48.39 4.65 -17.74
C MET A 243 49.22 3.38 -17.85
N GLY A 244 48.71 2.31 -18.45
CA GLY A 244 49.34 1.01 -18.51
C GLY A 244 49.26 0.20 -17.21
N GLY A 245 48.33 0.53 -16.30
CA GLY A 245 48.08 -0.22 -15.07
C GLY A 245 46.96 -1.25 -15.26
N SER A 246 47.16 -2.49 -14.82
CA SER A 246 46.19 -3.59 -14.98
C SER A 246 45.43 -3.96 -13.70
N ILE A 247 46.00 -3.68 -12.52
CA ILE A 247 45.45 -4.08 -11.22
C ILE A 247 44.83 -2.86 -10.51
N LEU A 248 43.51 -2.86 -10.31
CA LEU A 248 42.85 -1.82 -9.51
C LEU A 248 43.20 -1.98 -8.05
N SER A 249 42.90 -3.12 -7.44
CA SER A 249 43.14 -3.37 -6.01
C SER A 249 42.97 -4.85 -5.64
N THR A 250 43.34 -5.21 -4.41
CA THR A 250 43.18 -6.56 -3.87
C THR A 250 42.03 -6.57 -2.87
N VAL A 251 40.89 -7.15 -3.24
CA VAL A 251 39.72 -7.27 -2.35
C VAL A 251 39.57 -8.72 -1.92
N ASP A 252 39.54 -8.97 -0.61
CA ASP A 252 39.40 -10.33 -0.02
C ASP A 252 40.46 -11.34 -0.52
N GLY A 253 41.68 -10.86 -0.79
CA GLY A 253 42.79 -11.70 -1.28
C GLY A 253 42.78 -11.97 -2.78
N VAL A 254 41.81 -11.41 -3.53
CA VAL A 254 41.72 -11.53 -4.99
C VAL A 254 42.08 -10.20 -5.65
N GLU A 255 42.98 -10.24 -6.62
CA GLU A 255 43.32 -9.08 -7.45
C GLU A 255 42.18 -8.76 -8.42
N VAL A 256 41.57 -7.59 -8.22
CA VAL A 256 40.55 -7.04 -9.11
C VAL A 256 41.27 -6.26 -10.22
N THR A 257 41.22 -6.79 -11.45
CA THR A 257 41.81 -6.17 -12.64
C THR A 257 40.82 -5.25 -13.33
N VAL A 258 41.31 -4.44 -14.27
CA VAL A 258 40.46 -3.61 -15.15
C VAL A 258 39.45 -4.48 -15.92
N GLU A 259 39.88 -5.65 -16.41
CA GLU A 259 39.03 -6.60 -17.12
C GLU A 259 37.89 -7.13 -16.24
N HIS A 260 38.17 -7.46 -14.97
CA HIS A 260 37.14 -7.89 -14.02
C HIS A 260 36.06 -6.83 -13.83
N VAL A 261 36.43 -5.54 -13.77
CA VAL A 261 35.47 -4.43 -13.65
C VAL A 261 34.70 -4.20 -14.95
N ALA A 262 35.36 -4.35 -16.10
CA ALA A 262 34.72 -4.23 -17.40
C ALA A 262 33.64 -5.31 -17.62
N ALA A 263 33.89 -6.52 -17.13
CA ALA A 263 32.96 -7.64 -17.17
C ALA A 263 31.78 -7.52 -16.18
N ILE A 264 31.75 -6.53 -15.29
CA ILE A 264 30.59 -6.30 -14.41
C ILE A 264 29.47 -5.66 -15.23
N GLU A 265 28.50 -6.48 -15.61
CA GLU A 265 27.23 -6.05 -16.17
C GLU A 265 26.26 -5.65 -15.06
N GLU A 266 25.84 -4.38 -15.10
CA GLU A 266 24.96 -3.78 -14.11
C GLU A 266 23.58 -4.47 -14.09
N GLY A 267 23.02 -4.73 -15.28
CA GLY A 267 21.72 -5.38 -15.43
C GLY A 267 21.70 -6.82 -14.89
N GLU A 268 22.71 -7.63 -15.23
CA GLU A 268 22.81 -9.01 -14.75
C GLU A 268 22.95 -9.10 -13.23
N MET A 269 23.71 -8.18 -12.61
CA MET A 269 23.85 -8.15 -11.15
C MET A 269 22.55 -7.81 -10.44
N LEU A 270 21.79 -6.83 -10.95
CA LEU A 270 20.50 -6.42 -10.37
C LEU A 270 19.41 -7.49 -10.53
N GLN A 271 19.51 -8.33 -11.57
CA GLN A 271 18.56 -9.41 -11.86
C GLN A 271 18.90 -10.74 -11.19
N SER A 272 20.11 -10.89 -10.63
CA SER A 272 20.56 -12.12 -9.97
C SER A 272 19.93 -12.36 -8.59
N ASP A 273 20.04 -13.58 -8.08
CA ASP A 273 19.55 -13.93 -6.73
C ASP A 273 20.19 -13.03 -5.67
N TYR A 274 19.34 -12.43 -4.83
CA TYR A 274 19.75 -11.33 -3.96
C TYR A 274 20.85 -11.74 -2.98
N ASP A 275 20.83 -12.97 -2.47
CA ASP A 275 21.87 -13.46 -1.55
C ASP A 275 23.22 -13.67 -2.26
N SER A 276 23.20 -14.13 -3.52
CA SER A 276 24.42 -14.21 -4.35
C SER A 276 24.91 -12.83 -4.80
N ALA A 277 23.98 -11.90 -5.03
CA ALA A 277 24.26 -10.54 -5.47
C ALA A 277 24.82 -9.68 -4.33
N LEU A 278 24.40 -9.91 -3.09
CA LEU A 278 24.84 -9.17 -1.91
C LEU A 278 26.35 -9.23 -1.70
N GLU A 279 26.97 -10.38 -1.93
CA GLU A 279 28.42 -10.49 -1.89
C GLU A 279 29.09 -9.67 -2.99
N LYS A 280 28.55 -9.70 -4.21
CA LYS A 280 29.05 -8.89 -5.33
C LYS A 280 28.90 -7.39 -5.03
N PHE A 281 27.77 -6.96 -4.47
CA PHE A 281 27.53 -5.58 -4.02
C PHE A 281 28.51 -5.15 -2.91
N ARG A 282 28.79 -6.03 -1.93
CA ARG A 282 29.80 -5.77 -0.90
C ARG A 282 31.20 -5.65 -1.50
N ARG A 283 31.55 -6.45 -2.51
CA ARG A 283 32.82 -6.32 -3.24
C ARG A 283 32.93 -4.97 -3.95
N VAL A 284 31.87 -4.52 -4.61
CA VAL A 284 31.81 -3.17 -5.23
C VAL A 284 31.97 -2.07 -4.17
N SER A 285 31.31 -2.20 -3.01
CA SER A 285 31.48 -1.27 -1.88
C SER A 285 32.93 -1.25 -1.37
N LYS A 286 33.57 -2.40 -1.16
CA LYS A 286 34.98 -2.50 -0.73
C LYS A 286 35.91 -1.86 -1.75
N LEU A 287 35.72 -2.13 -3.04
CA LEU A 287 36.52 -1.55 -4.12
C LEU A 287 36.39 -0.02 -4.15
N LYS A 288 35.18 0.50 -3.97
CA LYS A 288 34.94 1.94 -3.83
C LYS A 288 35.66 2.53 -2.63
N LYS A 289 35.59 1.89 -1.45
CA LYS A 289 36.31 2.36 -0.25
C LYS A 289 37.82 2.38 -0.45
N GLU A 290 38.38 1.42 -1.15
CA GLU A 290 39.81 1.40 -1.47
C GLU A 290 40.20 2.49 -2.46
N LEU A 291 39.36 2.76 -3.45
CA LEU A 291 39.53 3.89 -4.36
C LEU A 291 39.53 5.23 -3.59
N ASP A 292 38.58 5.42 -2.68
CA ASP A 292 38.46 6.63 -1.86
C ASP A 292 39.63 6.84 -0.88
N ARG A 293 40.29 5.75 -0.46
CA ARG A 293 41.44 5.78 0.48
C ARG A 293 42.77 6.12 -0.18
N ARG A 294 42.91 5.97 -1.50
CA ARG A 294 44.18 6.25 -2.19
C ARG A 294 44.42 7.77 -2.32
N PRO A 295 45.64 8.27 -2.02
CA PRO A 295 45.95 9.69 -2.19
C PRO A 295 45.75 10.12 -3.65
N PRO A 296 45.38 11.38 -3.89
CA PRO A 296 44.84 11.82 -5.16
C PRO A 296 45.97 11.98 -6.18
N ILE A 297 46.35 10.93 -6.89
CA ILE A 297 47.22 11.06 -8.07
C ILE A 297 46.50 11.85 -9.20
N ARG A 298 45.18 12.12 -9.09
CA ARG A 298 44.41 12.79 -10.15
C ARG A 298 43.24 13.68 -9.72
N LYS A 299 43.31 14.39 -8.58
CA LYS A 299 42.33 15.48 -8.33
C LYS A 299 42.50 16.67 -9.28
N SER A 300 43.58 16.74 -10.07
CA SER A 300 43.80 17.77 -11.09
C SER A 300 43.19 17.47 -12.46
N LEU A 301 42.70 16.25 -12.71
CA LEU A 301 42.18 15.85 -14.05
C LEU A 301 40.65 15.73 -14.12
N LEU A 302 39.94 15.86 -12.99
CA LEU A 302 38.47 15.82 -12.94
C LEU A 302 37.82 17.20 -12.75
N THR A 303 38.61 18.28 -12.74
CA THR A 303 38.09 19.65 -12.68
C THR A 303 38.82 20.54 -13.68
N SER A 304 38.19 20.78 -14.83
CA SER A 304 38.48 21.97 -15.63
C SER A 304 37.59 23.10 -15.12
N SER A 305 38.24 24.10 -14.53
CA SER A 305 37.98 25.55 -14.66
C SER A 305 36.59 26.09 -14.26
N GLY A 306 36.51 26.74 -13.10
CA GLY A 306 35.36 27.56 -12.73
C GLY A 306 35.47 28.21 -11.34
N ASP A 307 36.19 29.32 -11.31
CA ASP A 307 36.15 30.41 -10.34
C ASP A 307 36.80 30.34 -8.94
N ARG A 308 37.65 31.37 -8.77
CA ARG A 308 38.31 31.87 -7.57
C ARG A 308 37.40 32.87 -6.84
N ASN A 309 37.77 33.11 -5.59
CA ASN A 309 37.37 34.18 -4.66
C ASN A 309 36.10 33.88 -3.84
N SER A 310 36.02 34.15 -2.53
CA SER A 310 36.85 34.95 -1.64
C SER A 310 36.54 34.65 -0.16
N ARG A 311 37.58 34.83 0.66
CA ARG A 311 37.71 35.04 2.12
C ARG A 311 36.47 35.38 2.97
N SER A 312 36.51 34.90 4.22
CA SER A 312 36.44 35.64 5.51
C SER A 312 35.58 34.84 6.54
N SER A 313 36.15 34.29 7.61
CA SER A 313 36.54 34.85 8.93
C SER A 313 35.45 34.75 10.00
N GLY A 314 35.82 34.22 11.18
CA GLY A 314 35.10 34.29 12.46
C GLY A 314 34.19 33.08 12.69
N GLY A 315 34.18 32.40 13.83
CA GLY A 315 34.62 32.73 15.18
C GLY A 315 33.64 32.05 16.13
N ALA A 316 34.16 31.24 17.06
CA ALA A 316 33.40 30.40 17.97
C ALA A 316 32.58 31.20 19.01
N GLY A 317 31.54 30.56 19.59
CA GLY A 317 30.93 31.06 20.83
C GLY A 317 29.61 30.39 21.21
N ALA A 318 29.64 29.58 22.26
CA ALA A 318 28.52 28.87 22.88
C ALA A 318 27.61 29.76 23.75
N ALA A 319 26.38 29.31 24.02
CA ALA A 319 25.78 29.26 25.38
C ALA A 319 24.33 28.73 25.34
N ALA A 320 23.86 28.29 26.50
CA ALA A 320 22.75 27.37 26.72
C ALA A 320 21.57 27.97 27.52
N LYS A 321 20.43 27.23 27.49
CA LYS A 321 19.44 27.00 28.59
C LYS A 321 18.38 28.10 28.89
N PRO A 322 17.28 27.83 29.65
CA PRO A 322 16.17 26.91 29.33
C PRO A 322 14.75 27.42 29.76
N ALA A 323 13.74 26.58 29.49
CA ALA A 323 12.40 26.37 30.08
C ALA A 323 11.81 27.30 31.17
N ARG A 324 10.49 27.57 31.05
CA ARG A 324 9.59 27.83 32.18
C ARG A 324 8.40 26.87 32.19
N THR A 325 8.26 26.22 33.33
CA THR A 325 7.16 25.39 33.83
C THR A 325 6.03 26.23 34.43
N SER A 326 4.79 25.80 34.29
CA SER A 326 3.69 26.04 35.24
C SER A 326 2.78 24.80 35.22
N ALA A 327 2.89 23.92 36.22
CA ALA A 327 2.18 23.93 37.51
C ALA A 327 0.71 23.47 37.39
N LYS A 328 0.50 22.22 37.82
CA LYS A 328 -0.75 21.47 37.96
C LYS A 328 -1.25 21.62 39.40
N THR A 329 -2.55 21.81 39.62
CA THR A 329 -3.45 21.29 40.71
C THR A 329 -4.60 22.27 41.00
N PRO A 330 -5.72 21.85 41.65
CA PRO A 330 -6.49 20.60 41.48
C PRO A 330 -8.01 20.86 41.26
N ILE A 331 -8.71 19.80 40.86
CA ILE A 331 -10.15 19.72 40.55
C ILE A 331 -11.00 19.67 41.84
N PRO A 332 -12.16 20.36 41.91
CA PRO A 332 -13.30 19.90 42.70
C PRO A 332 -14.29 19.11 41.82
N ALA A 333 -14.74 17.97 42.34
CA ALA A 333 -15.63 17.02 41.69
C ALA A 333 -16.99 17.66 41.34
N ALA A 334 -17.37 17.60 40.07
CA ALA A 334 -18.70 17.96 39.60
C ALA A 334 -19.40 16.72 39.04
N VAL A 335 -20.57 16.49 39.59
CA VAL A 335 -21.63 15.55 39.25
C VAL A 335 -21.79 15.37 37.73
N PHE A 336 -21.92 14.13 37.27
CA PHE A 336 -22.15 13.75 35.87
C PHE A 336 -23.44 14.39 35.33
N GLN A 337 -23.30 15.36 34.44
CA GLN A 337 -24.33 15.81 33.50
C GLN A 337 -23.90 15.39 32.08
N PRO A 338 -24.82 14.91 31.22
CA PRO A 338 -24.49 14.61 29.83
C PRO A 338 -23.93 15.87 29.15
N PRO A 339 -22.80 15.80 28.42
CA PRO A 339 -22.11 16.99 27.92
C PRO A 339 -22.97 17.70 26.87
N ALA A 340 -23.12 19.02 27.01
CA ALA A 340 -23.63 19.86 25.93
C ALA A 340 -22.68 19.78 24.74
N ILE A 341 -23.18 19.36 23.57
CA ILE A 341 -22.42 19.30 22.32
C ILE A 341 -21.89 20.70 22.01
N THR A 342 -20.58 20.84 21.88
CA THR A 342 -19.97 22.15 21.59
C THR A 342 -19.94 22.42 20.08
N PRO A 343 -20.05 23.69 19.64
CA PRO A 343 -19.91 24.05 18.22
C PRO A 343 -18.57 23.62 17.61
N GLN A 344 -17.51 23.54 18.43
CA GLN A 344 -16.20 23.06 18.01
C GLN A 344 -16.22 21.56 17.67
N GLN A 345 -16.94 20.74 18.45
CA GLN A 345 -17.09 19.31 18.16
C GLN A 345 -17.90 19.07 16.89
N ILE A 346 -18.97 19.83 16.68
CA ILE A 346 -19.76 19.78 15.42
C ILE A 346 -18.85 20.12 14.24
N SER A 347 -18.11 21.23 14.31
CA SER A 347 -17.20 21.64 13.22
C SER A 347 -16.09 20.61 12.94
N MET A 348 -15.58 19.94 13.97
CA MET A 348 -14.61 18.85 13.81
C MET A 348 -15.23 17.64 13.10
N GLU A 349 -16.44 17.22 13.48
CA GLU A 349 -17.13 16.10 12.83
C GLU A 349 -17.58 16.45 11.41
N GLU A 350 -18.07 17.65 11.15
CA GLU A 350 -18.36 18.14 9.79
C GLU A 350 -17.10 18.13 8.91
N GLY A 351 -15.95 18.51 9.47
CA GLY A 351 -14.67 18.43 8.78
C GLY A 351 -14.26 16.99 8.44
N LYS A 352 -14.63 16.01 9.27
CA LYS A 352 -14.45 14.58 8.98
C LYS A 352 -15.45 14.09 7.95
N LEU A 353 -16.73 14.47 8.06
CA LEU A 353 -17.78 14.13 7.09
C LEU A 353 -17.41 14.57 5.68
N ARG A 354 -16.92 15.80 5.49
CA ARG A 354 -16.43 16.27 4.17
C ARG A 354 -15.29 15.43 3.61
N ARG A 355 -14.45 14.84 4.46
CA ARG A 355 -13.38 13.92 4.01
C ARG A 355 -13.95 12.57 3.59
N VAL A 356 -14.95 12.06 4.32
CA VAL A 356 -15.70 10.84 3.94
C VAL A 356 -16.39 11.05 2.59
N GLU A 357 -17.07 12.18 2.41
CA GLU A 357 -17.74 12.56 1.16
C GLU A 357 -16.76 12.53 -0.03
N GLU A 358 -15.61 13.19 0.11
CA GLU A 358 -14.63 13.26 -0.97
C GLU A 358 -13.99 11.89 -1.25
N SER A 359 -13.77 11.08 -0.22
CA SER A 359 -13.22 9.73 -0.37
C SER A 359 -14.20 8.79 -1.10
N ILE A 360 -15.48 8.79 -0.72
CA ILE A 360 -16.52 8.04 -1.44
C ILE A 360 -16.61 8.54 -2.88
N ARG A 361 -16.54 9.87 -3.09
CA ARG A 361 -16.58 10.47 -4.42
C ARG A 361 -15.44 9.99 -5.32
N VAL A 362 -14.21 9.98 -4.81
CA VAL A 362 -13.04 9.48 -5.57
C VAL A 362 -13.23 8.01 -5.92
N PHE A 363 -13.63 7.18 -4.95
CA PHE A 363 -13.88 5.75 -5.20
C PHE A 363 -14.92 5.54 -6.29
N VAL A 364 -16.09 6.17 -6.19
CA VAL A 364 -17.20 6.00 -7.14
C VAL A 364 -16.83 6.46 -8.55
N ARG A 365 -15.95 7.46 -8.68
CA ARG A 365 -15.48 7.97 -9.99
C ARG A 365 -14.43 7.07 -10.66
N VAL A 366 -13.61 6.39 -9.87
CA VAL A 366 -12.54 5.53 -10.37
C VAL A 366 -13.01 4.09 -10.56
N ALA A 367 -13.96 3.63 -9.76
CA ALA A 367 -14.49 2.28 -9.81
C ALA A 367 -15.24 1.99 -11.14
N ASP A 368 -15.16 0.73 -11.58
CA ASP A 368 -15.95 0.23 -12.72
C ASP A 368 -17.44 0.52 -12.49
N PRO A 369 -18.19 0.99 -13.51
CA PRO A 369 -19.63 1.20 -13.44
C PRO A 369 -20.44 0.04 -12.84
N LYS A 370 -19.96 -1.20 -12.96
CA LYS A 370 -20.57 -2.41 -12.38
C LYS A 370 -20.40 -2.53 -10.87
N TYR A 371 -19.33 -1.99 -10.29
CA TYR A 371 -18.97 -2.17 -8.87
C TYR A 371 -19.03 -0.89 -8.03
N ARG A 372 -19.25 0.28 -8.64
CA ARG A 372 -19.35 1.58 -7.96
C ARG A 372 -20.45 1.70 -6.88
N GLN A 373 -21.35 0.71 -6.78
CA GLN A 373 -22.40 0.65 -5.75
C GLN A 373 -21.93 0.02 -4.44
N VAL A 374 -20.77 -0.63 -4.41
CA VAL A 374 -20.24 -1.28 -3.20
C VAL A 374 -18.92 -0.60 -2.85
N VAL A 375 -18.97 0.31 -1.88
CA VAL A 375 -17.81 1.07 -1.42
C VAL A 375 -17.18 0.32 -0.24
N PRO A 376 -15.96 -0.21 -0.36
CA PRO A 376 -15.31 -0.92 0.74
C PRO A 376 -14.92 0.06 1.84
N MET A 377 -15.47 -0.14 3.04
CA MET A 377 -15.11 0.60 4.25
C MET A 377 -14.21 -0.28 5.12
N ARG A 378 -13.55 0.32 6.12
CA ARG A 378 -12.60 -0.38 7.00
C ARG A 378 -13.16 -1.63 7.70
N PHE A 379 -14.45 -1.63 8.02
CA PHE A 379 -15.10 -2.71 8.79
C PHE A 379 -16.31 -3.35 8.09
N PHE A 380 -16.76 -2.79 6.97
CA PHE A 380 -17.98 -3.20 6.30
C PHE A 380 -17.95 -2.73 4.84
N ASN A 381 -18.87 -3.22 4.02
CA ASN A 381 -19.07 -2.68 2.67
C ASN A 381 -20.29 -1.76 2.69
N LEU A 382 -20.09 -0.49 2.30
CA LEU A 382 -21.16 0.48 2.17
C LEU A 382 -21.87 0.27 0.82
N THR A 383 -23.13 -0.15 0.87
CA THR A 383 -23.95 -0.36 -0.33
C THR A 383 -24.72 0.90 -0.68
N LEU A 384 -24.36 1.51 -1.81
CA LEU A 384 -25.02 2.66 -2.41
C LEU A 384 -26.17 2.22 -3.33
N THR A 385 -27.26 2.98 -3.36
CA THR A 385 -28.24 2.87 -4.44
C THR A 385 -27.68 3.46 -5.74
N THR A 386 -28.34 3.17 -6.86
CA THR A 386 -28.04 3.76 -8.17
C THR A 386 -27.97 5.29 -8.11
N GLU A 387 -28.93 5.91 -7.44
CA GLU A 387 -29.05 7.37 -7.32
C GLU A 387 -28.00 7.95 -6.37
N GLU A 388 -27.65 7.23 -5.29
CA GLU A 388 -26.57 7.59 -4.39
C GLU A 388 -25.22 7.60 -5.15
N ALA A 389 -24.93 6.55 -5.91
CA ALA A 389 -23.72 6.47 -6.73
C ALA A 389 -23.68 7.54 -7.84
N ASP A 390 -24.82 7.82 -8.49
CA ASP A 390 -24.91 8.86 -9.52
C ASP A 390 -24.76 10.28 -8.93
N ALA A 391 -25.20 10.52 -7.70
CA ALA A 391 -24.98 11.79 -7.00
C ALA A 391 -23.48 12.03 -6.74
N TYR A 392 -22.72 11.00 -6.35
CA TYR A 392 -21.25 11.11 -6.21
C TYR A 392 -20.53 11.35 -7.55
N ASN A 393 -21.10 10.87 -8.66
CA ASN A 393 -20.54 11.10 -10.00
C ASN A 393 -21.02 12.41 -10.66
N ALA A 394 -21.91 13.17 -10.02
CA ALA A 394 -22.47 14.38 -10.59
C ALA A 394 -21.42 15.48 -10.80
N SER A 395 -21.39 16.07 -11.98
CA SER A 395 -20.57 17.24 -12.32
C SER A 395 -21.22 18.57 -11.94
N TYR A 396 -22.52 18.56 -11.64
CA TYR A 396 -23.34 19.75 -11.37
C TYR A 396 -23.44 20.12 -9.89
N LEU A 397 -22.61 19.53 -9.01
CA LEU A 397 -22.69 19.77 -7.55
C LEU A 397 -22.44 21.22 -7.15
N GLU A 398 -21.70 21.98 -7.97
CA GLU A 398 -21.40 23.41 -7.76
C GLU A 398 -22.52 24.33 -8.26
N GLU A 399 -23.51 23.80 -8.99
CA GLU A 399 -24.62 24.60 -9.49
C GLU A 399 -25.58 25.00 -8.35
N LYS A 400 -26.19 26.18 -8.47
CA LYS A 400 -27.31 26.62 -7.63
C LYS A 400 -28.64 26.12 -8.18
N SER A 401 -28.77 24.81 -8.36
CA SER A 401 -29.95 24.17 -8.91
C SER A 401 -30.57 23.19 -7.91
N LEU A 402 -31.89 23.01 -7.97
CA LEU A 402 -32.61 22.09 -7.09
C LEU A 402 -32.05 20.65 -7.19
N ARG A 403 -31.63 20.22 -8.39
CA ARG A 403 -30.94 18.94 -8.59
C ARG A 403 -29.59 18.84 -7.86
N ALA A 404 -28.82 19.93 -7.81
CA ALA A 404 -27.53 19.97 -7.14
C ALA A 404 -27.72 19.96 -5.63
N ASP A 405 -28.72 20.68 -5.12
CA ASP A 405 -29.07 20.67 -3.70
C ASP A 405 -29.51 19.27 -3.25
N LEU A 406 -30.36 18.59 -4.03
CA LEU A 406 -30.78 17.21 -3.72
C LEU A 406 -29.61 16.22 -3.75
N ALA A 407 -28.70 16.33 -4.73
CA ALA A 407 -27.52 15.48 -4.81
C ALA A 407 -26.56 15.72 -3.63
N ARG A 408 -26.35 16.98 -3.22
CA ARG A 408 -25.56 17.32 -2.03
C ARG A 408 -26.17 16.74 -0.75
N THR A 409 -27.48 16.87 -0.59
CA THR A 409 -28.21 16.27 0.54
C THR A 409 -28.06 14.74 0.57
N LEU A 410 -28.14 14.08 -0.59
CA LEU A 410 -27.98 12.62 -0.69
C LEU A 410 -26.55 12.18 -0.30
N ILE A 411 -25.53 12.90 -0.78
CA ILE A 411 -24.12 12.69 -0.41
C ILE A 411 -23.91 12.83 1.11
N GLN A 412 -24.50 13.87 1.70
CA GLN A 412 -24.38 14.14 3.13
C GLN A 412 -25.03 13.04 3.97
N LEU A 413 -26.25 12.60 3.62
CA LEU A 413 -26.95 11.50 4.30
C LEU A 413 -26.16 10.19 4.28
N VAL A 414 -25.58 9.86 3.12
CA VAL A 414 -24.74 8.66 2.96
C VAL A 414 -23.47 8.76 3.81
N SER A 415 -22.82 9.92 3.83
CA SER A 415 -21.57 10.13 4.57
C SER A 415 -21.76 10.07 6.08
N ILE A 416 -22.87 10.61 6.59
CA ILE A 416 -23.25 10.48 8.01
C ILE A 416 -23.52 9.01 8.35
N SER A 417 -24.26 8.29 7.49
CA SER A 417 -24.54 6.87 7.69
C SER A 417 -23.25 6.04 7.76
N ALA A 418 -22.33 6.26 6.82
CA ALA A 418 -21.04 5.57 6.78
C ALA A 418 -20.19 5.86 8.03
N ARG A 419 -20.20 7.11 8.51
CA ARG A 419 -19.48 7.53 9.72
C ARG A 419 -20.06 6.88 10.99
N ILE A 420 -21.39 6.87 11.14
CA ILE A 420 -22.06 6.24 12.30
C ILE A 420 -21.73 4.76 12.38
N ILE A 421 -21.81 4.02 11.28
CA ILE A 421 -21.48 2.58 11.26
C ILE A 421 -20.01 2.37 11.64
N THR A 422 -19.10 3.21 11.13
CA THR A 422 -17.67 3.12 11.44
C THR A 422 -17.40 3.33 12.93
N GLU A 423 -17.95 4.39 13.52
CA GLU A 423 -17.77 4.68 14.95
C GLU A 423 -18.45 3.63 15.84
N MET A 424 -19.57 3.03 15.41
CA MET A 424 -20.18 1.89 16.11
C MET A 424 -19.28 0.66 16.14
N GLU A 425 -18.64 0.32 15.02
CA GLU A 425 -17.71 -0.82 14.96
C GLU A 425 -16.43 -0.56 15.77
N GLU A 426 -15.91 0.67 15.77
CA GLU A 426 -14.79 1.07 16.64
C GLU A 426 -15.17 1.02 18.13
N LEU A 427 -16.38 1.48 18.47
CA LEU A 427 -16.88 1.43 19.84
C LEU A 427 -16.95 0.00 20.35
N LYS A 428 -17.51 -0.95 19.57
CA LYS A 428 -17.57 -2.38 19.92
C LYS A 428 -16.20 -2.99 20.18
N ARG A 429 -15.18 -2.60 19.40
CA ARG A 429 -13.80 -3.10 19.52
C ARG A 429 -13.06 -2.52 20.71
N CYS A 430 -13.33 -1.25 21.04
CA CYS A 430 -12.64 -0.53 22.10
C CYS A 430 -13.30 -0.67 23.49
N GLN A 431 -14.37 -1.48 23.65
CA GLN A 431 -15.10 -1.65 24.92
C GLN A 431 -14.21 -2.03 26.12
N SER A 432 -13.08 -2.70 25.89
CA SER A 432 -12.14 -3.11 26.95
C SER A 432 -11.11 -2.03 27.34
N MET A 433 -11.05 -0.89 26.64
CA MET A 433 -9.99 0.12 26.76
C MET A 433 -10.52 1.46 27.30
N SER A 434 -10.23 1.77 28.58
CA SER A 434 -10.91 2.80 29.39
C SER A 434 -10.98 4.24 28.85
N SER A 435 -10.14 4.63 27.88
CA SER A 435 -10.11 6.00 27.32
C SER A 435 -10.55 6.10 25.86
N LEU A 436 -10.46 5.03 25.08
CA LEU A 436 -10.76 5.06 23.63
C LEU A 436 -12.25 4.86 23.35
N TRP A 437 -12.93 4.00 24.12
CA TRP A 437 -14.38 3.81 23.97
C TRP A 437 -15.13 5.15 24.15
N LYS A 438 -14.68 6.00 25.08
CA LYS A 438 -15.29 7.30 25.35
C LYS A 438 -15.15 8.26 24.18
N LEU A 439 -14.00 8.25 23.49
CA LEU A 439 -13.79 9.08 22.31
C LEU A 439 -14.78 8.75 21.19
N HIS A 440 -15.00 7.45 20.93
CA HIS A 440 -15.94 6.97 19.91
C HIS A 440 -17.39 7.20 20.32
N ALA A 441 -17.72 7.03 21.61
CA ALA A 441 -19.03 7.35 22.14
C ALA A 441 -19.34 8.86 22.04
N ASP A 442 -18.40 9.73 22.38
CA ASP A 442 -18.54 11.18 22.26
C ASP A 442 -18.72 11.60 20.78
N ALA A 443 -18.00 10.97 19.85
CA ALA A 443 -18.18 11.19 18.41
C ALA A 443 -19.56 10.75 17.92
N LEU A 444 -20.07 9.59 18.36
CA LEU A 444 -21.41 9.11 18.02
C LEU A 444 -22.51 10.07 18.50
N VAL A 445 -22.37 10.65 19.70
CA VAL A 445 -23.33 11.65 20.22
C VAL A 445 -23.41 12.86 19.29
N VAL A 446 -22.27 13.37 18.83
CA VAL A 446 -22.22 14.51 17.90
C VAL A 446 -22.80 14.13 16.53
N LEU A 447 -22.48 12.93 16.03
CA LEU A 447 -23.00 12.47 14.73
C LEU A 447 -24.51 12.24 14.74
N LEU A 448 -25.09 11.82 15.87
CA LEU A 448 -26.54 11.69 16.02
C LEU A 448 -27.26 13.05 16.00
N ASP A 449 -26.65 14.09 16.58
CA ASP A 449 -27.16 15.46 16.52
C ASP A 449 -27.12 16.00 15.09
N ILE A 450 -25.99 15.84 14.39
CA ILE A 450 -25.86 16.18 12.96
C ILE A 450 -26.86 15.36 12.11
N ALA A 451 -27.04 14.07 12.38
CA ALA A 451 -28.00 13.23 11.66
C ALA A 451 -29.44 13.72 11.84
N SER A 452 -29.81 14.21 13.03
CA SER A 452 -31.14 14.72 13.33
C SER A 452 -31.46 15.97 12.51
N THR A 453 -30.56 16.94 12.50
CA THR A 453 -30.70 18.21 11.76
C THR A 453 -30.76 17.97 10.25
N VAL A 454 -29.83 17.18 9.70
CA VAL A 454 -29.80 16.85 8.28
C VAL A 454 -31.03 16.04 7.84
N THR A 455 -31.60 15.21 8.70
CA THR A 455 -32.83 14.46 8.39
C THR A 455 -34.05 15.39 8.28
N GLU A 456 -34.14 16.42 9.11
CA GLU A 456 -35.23 17.42 9.05
C GLU A 456 -35.13 18.27 7.78
N ASP A 457 -33.92 18.71 7.45
CA ASP A 457 -33.63 19.47 6.24
C ASP A 457 -33.90 18.64 4.97
N ALA A 458 -33.42 17.40 4.94
CA ALA A 458 -33.65 16.47 3.84
C ALA A 458 -35.15 16.18 3.62
N GLY A 459 -35.92 16.08 4.71
CA GLY A 459 -37.37 15.91 4.65
C GLY A 459 -38.08 17.11 4.01
N SER A 460 -37.58 18.32 4.23
CA SER A 460 -38.09 19.55 3.61
C SER A 460 -37.71 19.64 2.13
N SER A 461 -36.46 19.33 1.78
CA SER A 461 -36.00 19.31 0.38
C SER A 461 -36.69 18.24 -0.47
N ALA A 462 -36.92 17.04 0.09
CA ALA A 462 -37.60 15.95 -0.62
C ALA A 462 -39.07 16.28 -0.93
N LYS A 463 -39.77 17.00 -0.03
CA LYS A 463 -41.15 17.47 -0.25
C LYS A 463 -41.25 18.47 -1.40
N LEU A 464 -40.27 19.37 -1.53
CA LEU A 464 -40.18 20.33 -2.63
C LEU A 464 -39.88 19.64 -3.98
N ALA A 465 -39.06 18.58 -3.96
CA ALA A 465 -38.67 17.81 -5.14
C ALA A 465 -39.76 16.86 -5.66
N GLY A 466 -40.66 16.39 -4.79
CA GLY A 466 -41.77 15.49 -5.15
C GLY A 466 -42.79 16.08 -6.15
N GLN A 467 -42.68 17.37 -6.46
CA GLN A 467 -43.54 18.10 -7.40
C GLN A 467 -42.85 18.37 -8.76
N SER A 468 -41.67 17.80 -9.00
CA SER A 468 -40.78 18.09 -10.15
C SER A 468 -40.24 16.80 -10.81
N ASP A 469 -39.53 16.92 -11.93
CA ASP A 469 -38.85 15.83 -12.67
C ASP A 469 -37.73 15.13 -11.85
N THR A 470 -37.52 15.52 -10.60
CA THR A 470 -36.53 14.98 -9.66
C THR A 470 -37.11 13.95 -8.68
N ALA A 471 -38.29 13.40 -8.97
CA ALA A 471 -39.01 12.45 -8.12
C ALA A 471 -38.17 11.20 -7.74
N ALA A 472 -37.29 10.73 -8.62
CA ALA A 472 -36.39 9.60 -8.34
C ALA A 472 -35.36 9.94 -7.22
N MET A 473 -34.78 11.14 -7.25
CA MET A 473 -33.87 11.61 -6.20
C MET A 473 -34.60 11.85 -4.88
N ALA A 474 -35.83 12.36 -4.92
CA ALA A 474 -36.65 12.52 -3.71
C ALA A 474 -36.94 11.17 -3.04
N LYS A 475 -37.21 10.12 -3.83
CA LYS A 475 -37.36 8.75 -3.34
C LYS A 475 -36.06 8.19 -2.76
N ALA A 476 -34.92 8.45 -3.41
CA ALA A 476 -33.61 8.06 -2.91
C ALA A 476 -33.30 8.72 -1.56
N ILE A 477 -33.55 10.02 -1.41
CA ILE A 477 -33.41 10.74 -0.13
C ILE A 477 -34.27 10.10 0.96
N HIS A 478 -35.52 9.73 0.67
CA HIS A 478 -36.37 9.06 1.64
C HIS A 478 -35.79 7.69 2.07
N GLY A 479 -35.26 6.92 1.11
CA GLY A 479 -34.55 5.68 1.38
C GLY A 479 -33.31 5.88 2.25
N SER A 480 -32.46 6.85 1.93
CA SER A 480 -31.24 7.16 2.69
C SER A 480 -31.56 7.67 4.10
N VAL A 481 -32.65 8.46 4.27
CA VAL A 481 -33.15 8.88 5.60
C VAL A 481 -33.61 7.67 6.43
N GLN A 482 -34.31 6.70 5.84
CA GLN A 482 -34.71 5.48 6.55
C GLN A 482 -33.49 4.65 6.98
N LYS A 483 -32.49 4.50 6.09
CA LYS A 483 -31.21 3.85 6.43
C LYS A 483 -30.52 4.56 7.59
N LEU A 484 -30.38 5.89 7.51
CA LEU A 484 -29.74 6.70 8.53
C LEU A 484 -30.44 6.55 9.89
N ARG A 485 -31.77 6.59 9.93
CA ARG A 485 -32.54 6.35 11.16
C ARG A 485 -32.28 4.96 11.76
N ALA A 486 -32.26 3.92 10.94
CA ALA A 486 -31.98 2.56 11.40
C ALA A 486 -30.57 2.45 12.01
N TYR A 487 -29.57 3.12 11.40
CA TYR A 487 -28.21 3.17 11.96
C TYR A 487 -28.12 4.01 13.22
N SER A 488 -28.81 5.15 13.29
CA SER A 488 -28.91 5.97 14.49
C SER A 488 -29.52 5.21 15.68
N ASP A 489 -30.61 4.47 15.45
CA ASP A 489 -31.23 3.62 16.47
C ASP A 489 -30.28 2.52 16.96
N ALA A 490 -29.52 1.92 16.04
CA ALA A 490 -28.53 0.91 16.37
C ALA A 490 -27.34 1.50 17.15
N ALA A 491 -26.92 2.73 16.83
CA ALA A 491 -25.87 3.46 17.55
C ALA A 491 -26.29 3.75 19.00
N VAL A 492 -27.51 4.25 19.21
CA VAL A 492 -28.07 4.51 20.54
C VAL A 492 -28.09 3.22 21.37
N LYS A 493 -28.53 2.10 20.81
CA LYS A 493 -28.52 0.79 21.49
C LYS A 493 -27.10 0.34 21.84
N THR A 494 -26.14 0.53 20.94
CA THR A 494 -24.74 0.12 21.14
C THR A 494 -24.05 0.96 22.22
N MET A 495 -24.33 2.26 22.27
CA MET A 495 -23.84 3.14 23.34
C MET A 495 -24.44 2.79 24.70
N ALA A 496 -25.74 2.44 24.75
CA ALA A 496 -26.41 2.03 25.98
C ALA A 496 -25.84 0.72 26.57
N GLN A 497 -25.41 -0.21 25.73
CA GLN A 497 -24.76 -1.47 26.15
C GLN A 497 -23.30 -1.28 26.57
N SER A 498 -22.62 -0.26 26.05
CA SER A 498 -21.20 0.01 26.32
C SER A 498 -20.97 0.88 27.57
N GLY A 499 -22.05 1.47 28.11
CA GLY A 499 -22.03 2.33 29.31
C GLY A 499 -22.49 1.66 30.60
N SER A 500 -22.90 0.38 30.58
CA SER A 500 -23.18 -0.44 31.77
C SER A 500 -21.99 -1.35 32.08
#